data_AF-A0A182YLX7-F1
#
_entry.id   AF-A0A182YLX7-F1
#
_cell.length_a   1.000
_cell.length_b   1.000
_cell.length_c   1.000
_cell.angle_alpha   90.00
_cell.angle_beta   90.00
_cell.angle_gamma   90.00
#
_symmetry.space_group_name_H-M   'P 1'
#
loop_
_entity.id
_entity.type
_entity.pdbx_description
1 polymer ?
#
loop_
_entity_poly.entity_id
_entity_poly.type
_entity_poly.pdbx_seq_one_letter_code
_entity_poly.pdbx_strand_id
1 'polypeptide(L)'
;MGVSCIILASRKLKRRLKCQLFALNISNVQACIGGIFATITVVICFLNFELIRNQFGERSAADINRWRLDHLANACKRWNNGGHTNLQPAFYLHSKNHSLVYCLVFKAGTSSWFYNFNSWAGYSEYEIMHIDNLYLARKFYPKENRLTLMQSMQHSFSFIIVRHPFERLMSAFEDRLASRKNAYYSRVAQAIYRRYHPQGQGTVSFRDFVQYILDDVRHNNGTIALDIHWCPINNLCTPCLARYDFIIKLETYQQDVAAMIEAAKLQGIVRLAQINHVRKEPVRTLAAKYFSQITRAQMDKLYSIYEMDFELFGYSAETYFQIPKALV
;
A
#
# COMPACT_ATOMS: atom_id res chain seq x y z
N MET A 1 -38.07 58.32 49.97
CA MET A 1 -38.96 57.76 51.02
C MET A 1 -39.56 56.51 50.41
N GLY A 2 -39.19 55.27 50.72
CA GLY A 2 -38.71 54.59 51.95
C GLY A 2 -39.45 53.23 51.94
N VAL A 3 -38.86 52.17 51.37
CA VAL A 3 -38.22 51.00 52.03
C VAL A 3 -39.17 50.10 52.86
N SER A 4 -39.27 48.84 52.37
CA SER A 4 -39.47 47.54 53.07
C SER A 4 -40.76 47.32 53.88
N CYS A 5 -41.32 46.11 54.05
CA CYS A 5 -40.69 44.83 54.36
C CYS A 5 -41.67 43.64 54.19
N ILE A 6 -41.17 42.44 54.43
CA ILE A 6 -41.57 41.09 53.98
C ILE A 6 -42.31 40.32 55.11
N ILE A 7 -43.09 39.26 54.77
CA ILE A 7 -43.06 37.87 55.32
C ILE A 7 -44.41 37.22 55.72
N LEU A 8 -44.74 36.11 55.00
CA LEU A 8 -45.34 34.79 55.36
C LEU A 8 -46.61 34.71 56.25
N ALA A 9 -47.50 33.71 56.21
CA ALA A 9 -47.84 32.59 55.34
C ALA A 9 -49.05 31.83 55.92
N SER A 10 -49.94 31.35 55.05
CA SER A 10 -50.67 30.06 55.07
C SER A 10 -51.49 29.59 56.30
N ARG A 11 -52.74 29.12 56.04
CA ARG A 11 -53.19 27.70 56.17
C ARG A 11 -54.72 27.55 56.31
N LYS A 12 -55.29 26.60 55.54
CA LYS A 12 -56.24 25.50 55.89
C LYS A 12 -57.35 25.32 54.83
N LEU A 13 -58.03 24.18 54.65
CA LEU A 13 -57.76 22.73 54.53
C LEU A 13 -59.14 22.03 54.46
N LYS A 14 -59.40 21.27 53.37
CA LYS A 14 -60.24 20.03 53.24
C LYS A 14 -61.80 20.00 53.37
N ARG A 15 -62.38 19.39 52.30
CA ARG A 15 -63.46 18.35 52.19
C ARG A 15 -64.93 18.86 52.28
N ARG A 16 -65.90 18.45 51.43
CA ARG A 16 -66.18 17.17 50.72
C ARG A 16 -66.97 17.32 49.38
N LEU A 17 -66.57 16.50 48.40
CA LEU A 17 -67.31 15.67 47.43
C LEU A 17 -68.59 16.18 46.70
N LYS A 18 -68.51 16.27 45.36
CA LYS A 18 -69.12 15.28 44.44
C LYS A 18 -68.46 15.34 43.05
N CYS A 19 -68.40 14.17 42.43
CA CYS A 19 -67.70 13.80 41.20
C CYS A 19 -67.87 14.75 40.01
N GLN A 20 -66.76 15.11 39.36
CA GLN A 20 -66.63 14.95 37.91
C GLN A 20 -65.25 14.33 37.61
N LEU A 21 -65.31 13.13 37.07
CA LEU A 21 -64.18 12.33 36.58
C LEU A 21 -63.56 12.99 35.34
N PHE A 22 -62.24 12.89 35.28
CA PHE A 22 -61.40 12.70 34.10
C PHE A 22 -61.64 13.57 32.86
N ALA A 23 -60.76 14.57 32.71
CA ALA A 23 -60.15 14.86 31.42
C ALA A 23 -58.64 15.01 31.62
N LEU A 24 -57.95 13.90 31.91
CA LEU A 24 -56.54 13.81 31.53
C LEU A 24 -56.56 13.87 30.01
N ASN A 25 -56.19 15.02 29.46
CA ASN A 25 -56.24 15.30 28.03
C ASN A 25 -55.38 14.24 27.31
N ILE A 26 -56.05 13.22 26.77
CA ILE A 26 -55.44 12.00 26.20
C ILE A 26 -54.43 12.37 25.10
N SER A 27 -54.68 13.49 24.43
CA SER A 27 -53.80 14.12 23.44
C SER A 27 -52.44 14.54 23.98
N ASN A 28 -52.33 15.03 25.22
CA ASN A 28 -51.03 15.40 25.82
C ASN A 28 -50.22 14.16 26.25
N VAL A 29 -50.88 13.11 26.72
CA VAL A 29 -50.22 11.85 27.10
C VAL A 29 -49.77 11.10 25.85
N GLN A 30 -50.59 11.07 24.79
CA GLN A 30 -50.22 10.50 23.49
C GLN A 30 -49.06 11.25 22.83
N ALA A 31 -49.01 12.59 22.94
CA ALA A 31 -47.90 13.39 22.43
C ALA A 31 -46.60 13.12 23.19
N CYS A 32 -46.63 13.03 24.52
CA CYS A 32 -45.44 12.68 25.32
C CYS A 32 -44.95 11.25 25.05
N ILE A 33 -45.86 10.28 24.97
CA ILE A 33 -45.51 8.89 24.66
C ILE A 33 -44.95 8.80 23.23
N GLY A 34 -45.58 9.48 22.26
CA GLY A 34 -45.08 9.54 20.88
C GLY A 34 -43.69 10.18 20.76
N GLY A 35 -43.42 11.25 21.51
CA GLY A 35 -42.10 11.89 21.57
C GLY A 35 -41.02 11.01 22.22
N ILE A 36 -41.37 10.27 23.28
CA ILE A 36 -40.48 9.30 23.92
C ILE A 36 -40.19 8.12 22.99
N PHE A 37 -41.21 7.58 22.31
CA PHE A 37 -41.02 6.52 21.32
C PHE A 37 -40.17 6.98 20.13
N ALA A 38 -40.38 8.20 19.63
CA ALA A 38 -39.59 8.75 18.54
C ALA A 38 -38.11 8.94 18.95
N THR A 39 -37.85 9.47 20.14
CA THR A 39 -36.48 9.65 20.65
C THR A 39 -35.78 8.32 20.92
N ILE A 40 -36.47 7.35 21.53
CA ILE A 40 -35.94 5.99 21.73
C ILE A 40 -35.65 5.33 20.37
N THR A 41 -36.53 5.46 19.38
CA THR A 41 -36.33 4.90 18.05
C THR A 41 -35.14 5.55 17.34
N VAL A 42 -34.99 6.87 17.44
CA VAL A 42 -33.83 7.60 16.87
C VAL A 42 -32.53 7.17 17.56
N VAL A 43 -32.53 7.04 18.89
CA VAL A 43 -31.35 6.57 19.64
C VAL A 43 -31.01 5.12 19.29
N ILE A 44 -32.00 4.23 19.17
CA ILE A 44 -31.78 2.85 18.75
C ILE A 44 -31.27 2.80 17.31
N CYS A 45 -31.83 3.59 16.38
CA CYS A 45 -31.33 3.70 15.02
C CYS A 45 -29.91 4.26 14.96
N PHE A 46 -29.56 5.24 15.80
CA PHE A 46 -28.23 5.82 15.86
C PHE A 46 -27.21 4.84 16.47
N LEU A 47 -27.58 4.14 17.54
CA LEU A 47 -26.76 3.10 18.16
C LEU A 47 -26.58 1.90 17.22
N ASN A 48 -27.64 1.48 16.52
CA ASN A 48 -27.56 0.43 15.49
C ASN A 48 -26.75 0.88 14.28
N PHE A 49 -26.86 2.15 13.86
CA PHE A 49 -26.02 2.71 12.79
C PHE A 49 -24.56 2.77 13.20
N GLU A 50 -24.23 3.17 14.43
CA GLU A 50 -22.86 3.15 14.96
C GLU A 50 -22.33 1.72 15.15
N LEU A 51 -23.17 0.78 15.58
CA LEU A 51 -22.81 -0.64 15.65
C LEU A 51 -22.57 -1.23 14.27
N ILE A 52 -23.44 -0.94 13.29
CA ILE A 52 -23.29 -1.36 11.89
C ILE A 52 -22.07 -0.65 11.25
N ARG A 53 -21.81 0.62 11.55
CA ARG A 53 -20.62 1.35 11.10
C ARG A 53 -19.34 0.81 11.74
N ASN A 54 -19.38 0.32 12.97
CA ASN A 54 -18.21 -0.31 13.58
C ASN A 54 -18.03 -1.77 13.13
N GLN A 55 -19.12 -2.47 12.78
CA GLN A 55 -19.11 -3.87 12.35
C GLN A 55 -18.90 -4.04 10.82
N PHE A 56 -19.32 -3.06 10.03
CA PHE A 56 -19.23 -3.01 8.56
C PHE A 56 -18.53 -1.75 8.01
N GLY A 57 -18.01 -0.88 8.87
CA GLY A 57 -17.23 0.28 8.44
C GLY A 57 -16.02 -0.15 7.64
N GLU A 58 -15.68 0.65 6.63
CA GLU A 58 -14.43 0.51 5.91
C GLU A 58 -13.31 0.29 6.92
N ARG A 59 -12.62 -0.87 6.82
CA ARG A 59 -11.49 -1.16 7.71
C ARG A 59 -10.52 0.00 7.63
N SER A 60 -10.11 0.53 8.78
CA SER A 60 -9.14 1.61 8.79
C SER A 60 -7.84 1.15 8.10
N ALA A 61 -7.09 2.08 7.51
CA ALA A 61 -5.80 1.74 6.91
C ALA A 61 -4.84 1.10 7.94
N ALA A 62 -4.99 1.42 9.23
CA ALA A 62 -4.25 0.78 10.31
C ALA A 62 -4.65 -0.69 10.52
N ASP A 63 -5.94 -1.02 10.46
CA ASP A 63 -6.42 -2.41 10.56
C ASP A 63 -6.01 -3.24 9.33
N ILE A 64 -6.08 -2.63 8.14
CA ILE A 64 -5.59 -3.25 6.90
C ILE A 64 -4.10 -3.53 7.01
N ASN A 65 -3.31 -2.56 7.50
CA ASN A 65 -1.87 -2.74 7.69
C ASN A 65 -1.56 -3.85 8.71
N ARG A 66 -2.28 -3.91 9.84
CA ARG A 66 -2.13 -4.98 10.83
C ARG A 66 -2.35 -6.35 10.20
N TRP A 67 -3.44 -6.50 9.44
CA TRP A 67 -3.70 -7.73 8.69
C TRP A 67 -2.58 -8.06 7.71
N ARG A 68 -2.00 -7.07 7.00
CA ARG A 68 -0.88 -7.30 6.07
C ARG A 68 0.38 -7.79 6.77
N LEU A 69 0.71 -7.22 7.93
CA LEU A 69 1.85 -7.65 8.75
C LEU A 69 1.65 -9.08 9.25
N ASP A 70 0.46 -9.40 9.76
CA ASP A 70 0.10 -10.75 10.21
C ASP A 70 0.12 -11.76 9.06
N HIS A 71 -0.41 -11.38 7.90
CA HIS A 71 -0.38 -12.19 6.68
C HIS A 71 1.05 -12.47 6.24
N LEU A 72 1.91 -11.44 6.18
CA LEU A 72 3.33 -11.59 5.83
C LEU A 72 4.02 -12.55 6.80
N ALA A 73 3.85 -12.35 8.11
CA ALA A 73 4.46 -13.22 9.13
C ALA A 73 4.04 -14.69 8.96
N ASN A 74 2.77 -14.95 8.67
CA ASN A 74 2.25 -16.29 8.44
C ASN A 74 2.77 -16.89 7.13
N ALA A 75 2.82 -16.11 6.05
CA ALA A 75 3.37 -16.55 4.77
C ALA A 75 4.87 -16.87 4.89
N CYS A 76 5.64 -16.05 5.62
CA CYS A 76 7.06 -16.27 5.89
C CYS A 76 7.34 -17.61 6.59
N LYS A 77 6.47 -18.04 7.50
CA LYS A 77 6.56 -19.38 8.13
C LYS A 77 6.35 -20.49 7.10
N ARG A 78 5.36 -20.35 6.21
CA ARG A 78 5.09 -21.35 5.15
C ARG A 78 6.23 -21.46 4.14
N TRP A 79 6.86 -20.33 3.81
CA TRP A 79 7.91 -20.23 2.79
C TRP A 79 9.34 -20.29 3.34
N ASN A 80 9.55 -20.83 4.56
CA ASN A 80 10.86 -20.97 5.18
C ASN A 80 11.71 -19.67 5.11
N ASN A 81 11.19 -18.59 5.69
CA ASN A 81 11.77 -17.24 5.64
C ASN A 81 11.98 -16.68 4.23
N GLY A 82 11.10 -17.05 3.30
CA GLY A 82 11.20 -16.65 1.90
C GLY A 82 12.44 -17.25 1.21
N GLY A 83 12.93 -18.40 1.68
CA GLY A 83 14.14 -19.03 1.12
C GLY A 83 15.44 -18.27 1.37
N HIS A 84 15.45 -17.28 2.26
CA HIS A 84 16.65 -16.52 2.61
C HIS A 84 17.13 -16.84 4.03
N THR A 85 18.45 -16.88 4.19
CA THR A 85 19.12 -17.01 5.50
C THR A 85 19.68 -15.68 6.02
N ASN A 86 19.79 -14.67 5.14
CA ASN A 86 20.38 -13.38 5.46
C ASN A 86 19.53 -12.23 4.90
N LEU A 87 19.30 -11.21 5.73
CA LEU A 87 18.67 -9.95 5.33
C LEU A 87 19.56 -9.25 4.31
N GLN A 88 18.96 -8.72 3.23
CA GLN A 88 19.68 -8.00 2.19
C GLN A 88 19.72 -6.49 2.48
N PRO A 89 20.83 -5.92 3.00
CA PRO A 89 20.84 -4.54 3.49
C PRO A 89 20.95 -3.51 2.37
N ALA A 90 21.41 -3.93 1.19
CA ALA A 90 21.69 -3.06 0.04
C ALA A 90 20.46 -2.31 -0.50
N PHE A 91 19.24 -2.75 -0.12
CA PHE A 91 17.98 -2.16 -0.55
C PHE A 91 17.28 -1.35 0.54
N TYR A 92 17.98 -0.92 1.59
CA TYR A 92 17.42 -0.06 2.62
C TYR A 92 18.04 1.33 2.64
N LEU A 93 17.20 2.36 2.78
CA LEU A 93 17.63 3.71 3.16
C LEU A 93 17.23 3.95 4.61
N HIS A 94 18.16 4.47 5.42
CA HIS A 94 17.91 4.79 6.82
C HIS A 94 18.13 6.30 7.04
N SER A 95 17.04 7.02 7.27
CA SER A 95 17.05 8.43 7.64
C SER A 95 17.05 8.54 9.16
N LYS A 96 18.25 8.65 9.75
CA LYS A 96 18.42 8.77 11.21
C LYS A 96 17.71 9.99 11.79
N ASN A 97 17.75 11.13 11.08
CA ASN A 97 17.11 12.39 11.51
C ASN A 97 15.58 12.27 11.61
N HIS A 98 14.98 11.34 10.89
CA HIS A 98 13.53 11.12 10.86
C HIS A 98 13.14 9.79 11.51
N SER A 99 14.10 9.06 12.10
CA SER A 99 13.90 7.70 12.62
C SER A 99 13.11 6.82 11.65
N LEU A 100 13.49 6.82 10.36
CA LEU A 100 12.74 6.17 9.28
C LEU A 100 13.62 5.25 8.44
N VAL A 101 13.20 3.99 8.28
CA VAL A 101 13.82 2.98 7.42
C VAL A 101 12.88 2.64 6.28
N TYR A 102 13.37 2.71 5.05
CA TYR A 102 12.58 2.46 3.84
C TYR A 102 13.23 1.35 2.99
N CYS A 103 12.46 0.30 2.66
CA CYS A 103 12.91 -0.71 1.70
C CYS A 103 12.61 -0.34 0.24
N LEU A 104 13.63 -0.43 -0.61
CA LEU A 104 13.64 -0.05 -2.01
C LEU A 104 13.08 -1.16 -2.91
N VAL A 105 11.75 -1.21 -3.06
CA VAL A 105 11.09 -2.02 -4.08
C VAL A 105 10.92 -1.20 -5.36
N PHE A 106 11.76 -1.44 -6.35
CA PHE A 106 11.67 -0.74 -7.63
C PHE A 106 10.33 -1.01 -8.33
N LYS A 107 9.80 0.00 -9.02
CA LYS A 107 8.50 -0.03 -9.73
C LYS A 107 7.26 -0.16 -8.83
N ALA A 108 7.43 0.08 -7.53
CA ALA A 108 6.37 0.20 -6.53
C ALA A 108 6.32 1.60 -5.87
N GLY A 109 6.48 2.68 -6.65
CA GLY A 109 6.40 4.06 -6.12
C GLY A 109 7.72 4.62 -5.56
N THR A 110 8.87 4.01 -5.88
CA THR A 110 10.19 4.41 -5.37
C THR A 110 10.57 5.84 -5.72
N SER A 111 10.17 6.36 -6.88
CA SER A 111 10.53 7.72 -7.33
C SER A 111 10.01 8.81 -6.37
N SER A 112 8.77 8.68 -5.88
CA SER A 112 8.19 9.62 -4.90
C SER A 112 8.97 9.61 -3.58
N TRP A 113 9.44 8.45 -3.16
CA TRP A 113 10.22 8.32 -1.93
C TRP A 113 11.67 8.76 -2.09
N PHE A 114 12.28 8.55 -3.26
CA PHE A 114 13.57 9.17 -3.56
C PHE A 114 13.49 10.69 -3.53
N TYR A 115 12.42 11.30 -4.05
CA TYR A 115 12.25 12.75 -3.94
C TYR A 115 12.25 13.21 -2.48
N ASN A 116 11.53 12.52 -1.59
CA ASN A 116 11.52 12.85 -0.17
C ASN A 116 12.92 12.69 0.46
N PHE A 117 13.55 11.51 0.34
CA PHE A 117 14.87 11.26 0.91
C PHE A 117 15.93 12.21 0.35
N ASN A 118 15.97 12.45 -0.97
CA ASN A 118 16.95 13.34 -1.57
C ASN A 118 16.70 14.81 -1.22
N SER A 119 15.43 15.23 -1.09
CA SER A 119 15.10 16.58 -0.61
C SER A 119 15.54 16.77 0.84
N TRP A 120 15.33 15.77 1.72
CA TRP A 120 15.81 15.81 3.10
C TRP A 120 17.34 15.79 3.23
N ALA A 121 18.03 15.20 2.25
CA ALA A 121 19.49 15.26 2.13
C ALA A 121 20.01 16.61 1.62
N GLY A 122 19.13 17.56 1.27
CA GLY A 122 19.48 18.90 0.81
C GLY A 122 19.73 19.03 -0.68
N TYR A 123 19.41 18.01 -1.49
CA TYR A 123 19.51 18.11 -2.94
C TYR A 123 18.39 19.00 -3.51
N SER A 124 18.74 19.80 -4.51
CA SER A 124 17.78 20.65 -5.24
C SER A 124 16.83 19.82 -6.10
N GLU A 125 15.66 20.38 -6.44
CA GLU A 125 14.72 19.72 -7.36
C GLU A 125 15.36 19.43 -8.73
N TYR A 126 16.23 20.34 -9.20
CA TYR A 126 16.97 20.15 -10.44
C TYR A 126 17.85 18.89 -10.39
N GLU A 127 18.61 18.70 -9.30
CA GLU A 127 19.44 17.49 -9.12
C GLU A 127 18.59 16.23 -9.07
N ILE A 128 17.49 16.24 -8.30
CA ILE A 128 16.58 15.09 -8.14
C ILE A 128 15.93 14.68 -9.46
N MET A 129 15.69 15.63 -10.36
CA MET A 129 15.08 15.37 -11.68
C MET A 129 16.08 14.88 -12.74
N HIS A 130 17.37 15.23 -12.61
CA HIS A 130 18.36 15.00 -13.69
C HIS A 130 19.46 14.00 -13.33
N ILE A 131 19.66 13.68 -12.05
CA ILE A 131 20.67 12.73 -11.57
C ILE A 131 19.98 11.44 -11.14
N ASP A 132 20.68 10.31 -11.25
CA ASP A 132 20.17 9.05 -10.74
C ASP A 132 19.85 9.16 -9.24
N ASN A 133 18.58 8.92 -8.93
CA ASN A 133 18.04 9.16 -7.60
C ASN A 133 18.57 8.18 -6.54
N LEU A 134 18.89 6.95 -6.94
CA LEU A 134 19.52 5.98 -6.04
C LEU A 134 20.97 6.40 -5.75
N TYR A 135 21.70 6.89 -6.74
CA TYR A 135 23.05 7.43 -6.57
C TYR A 135 23.06 8.61 -5.58
N LEU A 136 22.18 9.61 -5.77
CA LEU A 136 22.04 10.73 -4.84
C LEU A 136 21.73 10.24 -3.42
N ALA A 137 20.72 9.36 -3.29
CA ALA A 137 20.32 8.84 -1.99
C ALA A 137 21.48 8.11 -1.30
N ARG A 138 22.28 7.34 -2.04
CA ARG A 138 23.40 6.57 -1.48
C ARG A 138 24.60 7.41 -1.08
N LYS A 139 24.75 8.62 -1.64
CA LYS A 139 25.76 9.58 -1.20
C LYS A 139 25.48 10.09 0.21
N PHE A 140 24.21 10.20 0.60
CA PHE A 140 23.79 10.70 1.92
C PHE A 140 23.38 9.59 2.91
N TYR A 141 22.74 8.52 2.42
CA TYR A 141 22.25 7.38 3.18
C TYR A 141 23.04 6.10 2.81
N PRO A 142 24.26 5.93 3.36
CA PRO A 142 25.11 4.80 3.03
C PRO A 142 24.47 3.47 3.44
N LYS A 143 24.92 2.38 2.80
CA LYS A 143 24.43 1.04 3.13
C LYS A 143 24.89 0.66 4.54
N GLU A 144 23.94 0.28 5.39
CA GLU A 144 24.26 -0.33 6.68
C GLU A 144 24.58 -1.81 6.49
N ASN A 145 25.44 -2.37 7.35
CA ASN A 145 25.61 -3.81 7.40
C ASN A 145 24.37 -4.47 8.04
N ARG A 146 24.25 -5.80 7.94
CA ARG A 146 23.09 -6.56 8.43
C ARG A 146 22.74 -6.27 9.90
N LEU A 147 23.72 -6.32 10.80
CA LEU A 147 23.50 -6.16 12.23
C LEU A 147 23.05 -4.73 12.57
N THR A 148 23.73 -3.73 11.99
CA THR A 148 23.37 -2.33 12.15
C THR A 148 21.97 -2.06 11.60
N LEU A 149 21.60 -2.59 10.44
CA LEU A 149 20.27 -2.40 9.88
C LEU A 149 19.17 -3.00 10.78
N MET A 150 19.39 -4.22 11.30
CA MET A 150 18.45 -4.84 12.23
C MET A 150 18.28 -4.01 13.50
N GLN A 151 19.36 -3.45 14.04
CA GLN A 151 19.32 -2.56 15.20
C GLN A 151 18.63 -1.23 14.87
N SER A 152 18.93 -0.62 13.71
CA SER A 152 18.27 0.58 13.20
C SER A 152 16.76 0.36 13.11
N MET A 153 16.32 -0.78 12.58
CA MET A 153 14.90 -1.13 12.50
C MET A 153 14.25 -1.25 13.88
N GLN A 154 14.96 -1.58 14.96
CA GLN A 154 14.36 -1.64 16.31
C GLN A 154 14.05 -0.25 16.88
N HIS A 155 14.74 0.79 16.39
CA HIS A 155 14.65 2.16 16.92
C HIS A 155 14.08 3.17 15.92
N SER A 156 13.76 2.72 14.71
CA SER A 156 13.22 3.54 13.63
C SER A 156 11.95 2.89 13.09
N PHE A 157 11.00 3.72 12.66
CA PHE A 157 9.83 3.29 11.93
C PHE A 157 10.26 2.72 10.58
N SER A 158 9.89 1.47 10.28
CA SER A 158 10.33 0.75 9.07
C SER A 158 9.14 0.45 8.17
N PHE A 159 9.24 0.75 6.88
CA PHE A 159 8.16 0.45 5.94
C PHE A 159 8.65 -0.06 4.59
N ILE A 160 7.75 -0.76 3.92
CA ILE A 160 7.93 -1.27 2.56
C ILE A 160 6.71 -0.87 1.72
N ILE A 161 6.95 -0.56 0.45
CA ILE A 161 5.89 -0.32 -0.52
C ILE A 161 5.95 -1.45 -1.53
N VAL A 162 4.84 -2.15 -1.69
CA VAL A 162 4.70 -3.25 -2.63
C VAL A 162 3.65 -2.94 -3.67
N ARG A 163 3.66 -3.73 -4.73
CA ARG A 163 2.72 -3.65 -5.85
C ARG A 163 2.43 -5.06 -6.32
N HIS A 164 1.25 -5.28 -6.90
CA HIS A 164 0.94 -6.53 -7.58
C HIS A 164 2.10 -6.99 -8.49
N PRO A 165 2.64 -8.22 -8.33
CA PRO A 165 3.89 -8.63 -8.98
C PRO A 165 3.88 -8.46 -10.50
N PHE A 166 2.78 -8.81 -11.16
CA PHE A 166 2.63 -8.63 -12.61
C PHE A 166 2.42 -7.18 -13.04
N GLU A 167 1.85 -6.32 -12.20
CA GLU A 167 1.79 -4.90 -12.52
C GLU A 167 3.15 -4.23 -12.39
N ARG A 168 3.94 -4.68 -11.42
CA ARG A 168 5.33 -4.27 -11.24
C ARG A 168 6.15 -4.67 -12.48
N LEU A 169 5.94 -5.88 -12.98
CA LEU A 169 6.60 -6.38 -14.18
C LEU A 169 6.22 -5.60 -15.45
N MET A 170 4.92 -5.32 -15.67
CA MET A 170 4.49 -4.45 -16.78
C MET A 170 5.10 -3.05 -16.67
N SER A 171 5.12 -2.48 -15.45
CA SER A 171 5.76 -1.19 -15.21
C SER A 171 7.26 -1.22 -15.51
N ALA A 172 7.95 -2.31 -15.21
CA ALA A 172 9.37 -2.47 -15.51
C ALA A 172 9.60 -2.54 -17.02
N PHE A 173 8.80 -3.32 -17.74
CA PHE A 173 8.85 -3.43 -19.20
C PHE A 173 8.63 -2.08 -19.87
N GLU A 174 7.54 -1.39 -19.55
CA GLU A 174 7.19 -0.09 -20.15
C GLU A 174 8.29 0.94 -19.92
N ASP A 175 8.72 1.07 -18.66
CA ASP A 175 9.65 2.11 -18.27
C ASP A 175 11.08 1.84 -18.75
N ARG A 176 11.59 0.60 -18.61
CA ARG A 176 12.99 0.29 -18.92
C ARG A 176 13.18 -0.11 -20.37
N LEU A 177 12.30 -0.94 -20.93
CA LEU A 177 12.54 -1.58 -22.23
C LEU A 177 11.75 -0.91 -23.36
N ALA A 178 10.47 -0.63 -23.17
CA ALA A 178 9.62 -0.05 -24.21
C ALA A 178 9.88 1.45 -24.41
N SER A 179 10.08 2.22 -23.34
CA SER A 179 10.23 3.68 -23.43
C SER A 179 11.52 4.14 -24.10
N ARG A 180 12.58 3.31 -24.04
CA ARG A 180 13.94 3.61 -24.54
C ARG A 180 14.54 4.94 -24.02
N LYS A 181 14.03 5.48 -22.91
CA LYS A 181 14.49 6.75 -22.33
C LYS A 181 15.88 6.67 -21.71
N ASN A 182 16.27 5.49 -21.22
CA ASN A 182 17.58 5.28 -20.59
C ASN A 182 18.52 4.54 -21.56
N ALA A 183 19.68 5.13 -21.85
CA ALA A 183 20.63 4.60 -22.85
C ALA A 183 21.16 3.18 -22.53
N TYR A 184 21.29 2.82 -21.26
CA TYR A 184 21.67 1.46 -20.87
C TYR A 184 20.54 0.48 -21.19
N TYR A 185 19.33 0.73 -20.70
CA TYR A 185 18.20 -0.17 -20.97
C TYR A 185 17.76 -0.17 -22.43
N SER A 186 18.01 0.89 -23.19
CA SER A 186 17.84 0.90 -24.65
C SER A 186 18.75 -0.12 -25.33
N ARG A 187 20.00 -0.29 -24.87
CA ARG A 187 20.90 -1.35 -25.36
C ARG A 187 20.43 -2.74 -24.91
N VAL A 188 20.00 -2.88 -23.66
CA VAL A 188 19.43 -4.14 -23.14
C VAL A 188 18.22 -4.58 -23.97
N ALA A 189 17.26 -3.71 -24.19
CA ALA A 189 16.08 -3.99 -25.00
C ALA A 189 16.43 -4.37 -26.45
N GLN A 190 17.48 -3.79 -27.02
CA GLN A 190 17.96 -4.19 -28.35
C GLN A 190 18.63 -5.57 -28.34
N ALA A 191 19.40 -5.87 -27.30
CA ALA A 191 20.04 -7.17 -27.13
C ALA A 191 19.00 -8.29 -26.94
N ILE A 192 17.97 -8.05 -26.12
CA ILE A 192 16.84 -8.97 -25.93
C ILE A 192 16.14 -9.21 -27.28
N TYR A 193 15.80 -8.15 -28.02
CA TYR A 193 15.16 -8.30 -29.32
C TYR A 193 16.01 -9.13 -30.29
N ARG A 194 17.30 -8.81 -30.45
CA ARG A 194 18.20 -9.54 -31.37
C ARG A 194 18.41 -11.01 -30.97
N ARG A 195 18.30 -11.33 -29.69
CA ARG A 195 18.40 -12.72 -29.20
C ARG A 195 17.26 -13.59 -29.72
N TYR A 196 16.05 -13.06 -29.79
CA TYR A 196 14.87 -13.82 -30.21
C TYR A 196 14.46 -13.58 -31.67
N HIS A 197 14.97 -12.50 -32.27
CA HIS A 197 14.70 -12.09 -33.65
C HIS A 197 16.00 -11.78 -34.41
N PRO A 198 16.90 -12.75 -34.61
CA PRO A 198 18.27 -12.51 -35.09
C PRO A 198 18.37 -11.89 -36.49
N GLN A 199 17.35 -12.11 -37.32
CA GLN A 199 17.27 -11.56 -38.69
C GLN A 199 16.25 -10.42 -38.81
N GLY A 200 15.58 -10.05 -37.71
CA GLY A 200 14.50 -9.07 -37.71
C GLY A 200 14.99 -7.64 -37.44
N GLN A 201 14.17 -6.67 -37.85
CA GLN A 201 14.21 -5.30 -37.36
C GLN A 201 12.95 -5.02 -36.57
N GLY A 202 13.07 -4.44 -35.39
CA GLY A 202 11.91 -4.22 -34.54
C GLY A 202 12.28 -3.87 -33.10
N THR A 203 11.27 -3.92 -32.25
CA THR A 203 11.36 -3.58 -30.83
C THR A 203 10.97 -4.78 -29.98
N VAL A 204 11.56 -4.86 -28.79
CA VAL A 204 11.27 -5.91 -27.82
C VAL A 204 9.78 -5.93 -27.47
N SER A 205 9.14 -7.10 -27.61
CA SER A 205 7.77 -7.34 -27.17
C SER A 205 7.72 -7.75 -25.70
N PHE A 206 6.52 -7.80 -25.11
CA PHE A 206 6.38 -8.32 -23.75
C PHE A 206 6.65 -9.84 -23.71
N ARG A 207 6.35 -10.56 -24.79
CA ARG A 207 6.69 -11.99 -24.95
C ARG A 207 8.21 -12.20 -24.90
N ASP A 208 8.98 -11.38 -25.61
CA ASP A 208 10.45 -11.46 -25.60
C ASP A 208 11.01 -11.17 -24.21
N PHE A 209 10.44 -10.18 -23.51
CA PHE A 209 10.85 -9.82 -22.16
C PHE A 209 10.56 -10.95 -21.16
N VAL A 210 9.38 -11.56 -21.23
CA VAL A 210 9.05 -12.73 -20.38
C VAL A 210 9.99 -13.88 -20.70
N GLN A 211 10.22 -14.21 -21.98
CA GLN A 211 11.14 -15.27 -22.36
C GLN A 211 12.57 -14.99 -21.86
N TYR A 212 13.01 -13.74 -21.91
CA TYR A 212 14.30 -13.31 -21.37
C TYR A 212 14.42 -13.60 -19.86
N ILE A 213 13.40 -13.25 -19.07
CA ILE A 213 13.41 -13.55 -17.63
C ILE A 213 13.46 -15.06 -17.38
N LEU A 214 12.67 -15.85 -18.11
CA LEU A 214 12.67 -17.32 -17.96
C LEU A 214 14.05 -17.92 -18.27
N ASP A 215 14.67 -17.47 -19.34
CA ASP A 215 16.01 -17.92 -19.74
C ASP A 215 17.08 -17.49 -18.75
N ASP A 216 17.00 -16.25 -18.21
CA ASP A 216 17.97 -15.72 -17.25
C ASP A 216 17.87 -16.48 -15.91
N VAL A 217 16.65 -16.77 -15.43
CA VAL A 217 16.45 -17.62 -14.25
C VAL A 217 17.00 -19.03 -14.47
N ARG A 218 16.75 -19.62 -15.66
CA ARG A 218 17.27 -20.94 -16.00
C ARG A 218 18.81 -20.94 -16.03
N HIS A 219 19.41 -19.91 -16.60
CA HIS A 219 20.86 -19.80 -16.74
C HIS A 219 21.56 -19.61 -15.39
N ASN A 220 21.01 -18.75 -14.53
CA ASN A 220 21.57 -18.45 -13.22
C ASN A 220 21.12 -19.43 -12.11
N ASN A 221 20.29 -20.42 -12.45
CA ASN A 221 19.67 -21.36 -11.51
C ASN A 221 19.00 -20.66 -10.30
N GLY A 222 18.31 -19.55 -10.57
CA GLY A 222 17.70 -18.74 -9.52
C GLY A 222 17.35 -17.33 -9.96
N THR A 223 16.75 -16.58 -9.04
CA THR A 223 16.18 -15.25 -9.32
C THR A 223 17.02 -14.08 -8.79
N ILE A 224 18.08 -14.37 -8.02
CA ILE A 224 18.90 -13.35 -7.34
C ILE A 224 19.65 -12.44 -8.34
N ALA A 225 20.04 -12.98 -9.49
CA ALA A 225 20.79 -12.25 -10.52
C ALA A 225 19.92 -11.36 -11.43
N LEU A 226 18.59 -11.44 -11.31
CA LEU A 226 17.68 -10.61 -12.10
C LEU A 226 17.90 -9.12 -11.80
N ASP A 227 17.73 -8.28 -12.81
CA ASP A 227 17.78 -6.83 -12.67
C ASP A 227 16.80 -6.34 -11.58
N ILE A 228 17.25 -5.37 -10.78
CA ILE A 228 16.52 -4.82 -9.63
C ILE A 228 15.09 -4.35 -9.95
N HIS A 229 14.78 -4.01 -11.21
CA HIS A 229 13.46 -3.54 -11.63
C HIS A 229 12.45 -4.67 -11.85
N TRP A 230 12.89 -5.89 -12.13
CA TRP A 230 12.02 -7.06 -12.33
C TRP A 230 12.40 -8.28 -11.49
N CYS A 231 13.44 -8.22 -10.67
CA CYS A 231 13.73 -9.23 -9.65
C CYS A 231 12.59 -9.31 -8.61
N PRO A 232 12.21 -10.50 -8.08
CA PRO A 232 11.20 -10.61 -7.03
C PRO A 232 11.44 -9.68 -5.83
N ILE A 233 10.36 -9.18 -5.23
CA ILE A 233 10.39 -8.30 -4.05
C ILE A 233 11.10 -8.99 -2.89
N ASN A 234 10.86 -10.28 -2.73
CA ASN A 234 11.51 -11.12 -1.73
C ASN A 234 13.05 -11.05 -1.80
N ASN A 235 13.63 -10.98 -2.99
CA ASN A 235 15.09 -10.89 -3.18
C ASN A 235 15.66 -9.50 -2.90
N LEU A 236 14.84 -8.45 -3.03
CA LEU A 236 15.27 -7.08 -2.75
C LEU A 236 15.24 -6.83 -1.24
N CYS A 237 14.09 -7.05 -0.62
CA CYS A 237 13.84 -6.61 0.73
C CYS A 237 14.02 -7.72 1.78
N THR A 238 14.02 -8.99 1.37
CA THR A 238 14.01 -10.15 2.27
C THR A 238 13.00 -9.96 3.41
N PRO A 239 11.71 -9.73 3.09
CA PRO A 239 10.72 -9.20 4.03
C PRO A 239 10.44 -10.14 5.22
N CYS A 240 10.79 -11.42 5.10
CA CYS A 240 10.71 -12.38 6.21
C CYS A 240 11.82 -12.25 7.26
N LEU A 241 12.90 -11.54 6.94
CA LEU A 241 14.04 -11.30 7.82
C LEU A 241 14.14 -9.84 8.29
N ALA A 242 13.29 -8.97 7.75
CA ALA A 242 13.20 -7.56 8.08
C ALA A 242 12.00 -7.30 9.00
N ARG A 243 12.11 -6.27 9.84
CA ARG A 243 10.98 -5.76 10.64
C ARG A 243 10.33 -4.60 9.90
N TYR A 244 9.00 -4.63 9.77
CA TYR A 244 8.22 -3.51 9.26
C TYR A 244 7.14 -3.11 10.27
N ASP A 245 6.92 -1.82 10.38
CA ASP A 245 5.77 -1.20 11.03
C ASP A 245 4.62 -0.97 10.04
N PHE A 246 4.94 -0.84 8.74
CA PHE A 246 3.93 -0.59 7.73
C PHE A 246 4.23 -1.24 6.37
N ILE A 247 3.20 -1.85 5.76
CA ILE A 247 3.21 -2.38 4.39
C ILE A 247 2.21 -1.57 3.57
N ILE A 248 2.73 -0.72 2.70
CA ILE A 248 1.96 0.10 1.77
C ILE A 248 1.74 -0.71 0.49
N LYS A 249 0.51 -0.78 0.00
CA LYS A 249 0.21 -1.30 -1.34
C LYS A 249 0.02 -0.13 -2.28
N LEU A 250 0.64 -0.18 -3.46
CA LEU A 250 0.53 0.90 -4.44
C LEU A 250 -0.92 1.12 -4.90
N GLU A 251 -1.74 0.07 -4.84
CA GLU A 251 -3.16 0.08 -5.16
C GLU A 251 -3.99 0.89 -4.15
N THR A 252 -3.51 1.04 -2.92
CA THR A 252 -4.12 1.83 -1.82
C THR A 252 -3.20 2.95 -1.34
N TYR A 253 -2.31 3.43 -2.21
CA TYR A 253 -1.16 4.26 -1.85
C TYR A 253 -1.55 5.52 -1.06
N GLN A 254 -2.59 6.24 -1.50
CA GLN A 254 -2.97 7.50 -0.87
C GLN A 254 -3.43 7.30 0.57
N GLN A 255 -4.30 6.33 0.81
CA GLN A 255 -4.81 5.99 2.13
C GLN A 255 -3.70 5.45 3.04
N ASP A 256 -2.90 4.52 2.50
CA ASP A 256 -1.82 3.88 3.24
C ASP A 256 -0.71 4.86 3.64
N VAL A 257 -0.29 5.74 2.73
CA VAL A 257 0.75 6.74 3.02
C VAL A 257 0.25 7.74 4.05
N ALA A 258 -1.01 8.19 3.97
CA ALA A 258 -1.58 9.10 4.96
C ALA A 258 -1.55 8.48 6.38
N ALA A 259 -2.01 7.23 6.51
CA ALA A 259 -1.99 6.52 7.78
C ALA A 259 -0.56 6.23 8.30
N MET A 260 0.36 5.89 7.39
CA MET A 260 1.76 5.67 7.75
C MET A 260 2.43 6.97 8.22
N ILE A 261 2.20 8.11 7.55
CA ILE A 261 2.71 9.43 7.97
C ILE A 261 2.24 9.76 9.39
N GLU A 262 0.97 9.47 9.70
CA GLU A 262 0.44 9.66 11.05
C GLU A 262 1.14 8.75 12.08
N ALA A 263 1.23 7.45 11.77
CA ALA A 263 1.87 6.46 12.64
C ALA A 263 3.36 6.74 12.88
N ALA A 264 4.07 7.23 11.85
CA ALA A 264 5.49 7.58 11.91
C ALA A 264 5.76 8.99 12.46
N LYS A 265 4.71 9.78 12.76
CA LYS A 265 4.81 11.19 13.21
C LYS A 265 5.57 12.09 12.23
N LEU A 266 5.32 11.91 10.93
CA LEU A 266 5.99 12.65 9.85
C LEU A 266 5.09 13.71 9.18
N GLN A 267 4.02 14.15 9.87
CA GLN A 267 3.12 15.17 9.36
C GLN A 267 3.90 16.46 9.05
N GLY A 268 3.65 17.04 7.86
CA GLY A 268 4.36 18.24 7.40
C GLY A 268 5.80 18.03 6.93
N ILE A 269 6.37 16.84 7.11
CA ILE A 269 7.74 16.49 6.68
C ILE A 269 7.71 15.78 5.32
N VAL A 270 6.83 14.78 5.17
CA VAL A 270 6.69 14.04 3.92
C VAL A 270 5.91 14.87 2.91
N ARG A 271 6.53 15.10 1.75
CA ARG A 271 5.86 15.66 0.59
C ARG A 271 5.19 14.53 -0.19
N LEU A 272 3.87 14.58 -0.27
CA LEU A 272 3.06 13.73 -1.15
C LEU A 272 3.23 14.20 -2.59
N ALA A 273 4.43 14.03 -3.12
CA ALA A 273 4.72 14.41 -4.48
C ALA A 273 3.98 13.46 -5.42
N GLN A 274 3.18 14.01 -6.34
CA GLN A 274 2.51 13.28 -7.41
C GLN A 274 3.55 12.89 -8.50
N ILE A 275 4.61 12.18 -8.11
CA ILE A 275 5.70 11.77 -9.01
C ILE A 275 5.41 10.41 -9.65
N ASN A 276 4.32 9.75 -9.25
CA ASN A 276 3.86 8.61 -9.99
C ASN A 276 3.39 9.08 -11.36
N HIS A 277 4.04 8.60 -12.42
CA HIS A 277 3.48 8.65 -13.76
C HIS A 277 2.04 8.13 -13.67
N VAL A 278 1.08 9.05 -13.78
CA VAL A 278 -0.32 8.69 -13.91
C VAL A 278 -0.37 7.81 -15.16
N ARG A 279 -0.63 6.51 -14.96
CA ARG A 279 -0.75 5.58 -16.06
C ARG A 279 -1.88 6.10 -16.94
N LYS A 280 -1.57 6.35 -18.21
CA LYS A 280 -2.55 6.83 -19.18
C LYS A 280 -3.60 5.76 -19.47
N GLU A 281 -3.16 4.50 -19.53
CA GLU A 281 -4.03 3.35 -19.78
C GLU A 281 -4.42 2.67 -18.46
N PRO A 282 -5.69 2.23 -18.30
CA PRO A 282 -6.11 1.43 -17.16
C PRO A 282 -5.30 0.13 -17.05
N VAL A 283 -5.04 -0.29 -15.81
CA VAL A 283 -4.25 -1.50 -15.52
C VAL A 283 -4.81 -2.73 -16.24
N ARG A 284 -6.13 -2.91 -16.24
CA ARG A 284 -6.79 -4.06 -16.87
C ARG A 284 -6.55 -4.11 -18.39
N THR A 285 -6.53 -2.95 -19.04
CA THR A 285 -6.25 -2.82 -20.48
C THR A 285 -4.80 -3.20 -20.78
N LEU A 286 -3.85 -2.70 -19.99
CA LEU A 286 -2.44 -3.05 -20.13
C LEU A 286 -2.19 -4.54 -19.85
N ALA A 287 -2.85 -5.09 -18.82
CA ALA A 287 -2.77 -6.52 -18.53
C ALA A 287 -3.24 -7.34 -19.74
N ALA A 288 -4.39 -7.02 -20.33
CA ALA A 288 -4.89 -7.70 -21.53
C ALA A 288 -3.93 -7.56 -22.71
N LYS A 289 -3.38 -6.35 -22.96
CA LYS A 289 -2.42 -6.07 -24.03
C LYS A 289 -1.12 -6.87 -23.91
N TYR A 290 -0.57 -7.01 -22.70
CA TYR A 290 0.72 -7.66 -22.49
C TYR A 290 0.61 -9.16 -22.26
N PHE A 291 -0.29 -9.59 -21.37
CA PHE A 291 -0.43 -11.00 -21.01
C PHE A 291 -1.16 -11.84 -22.06
N SER A 292 -1.71 -11.23 -23.11
CA SER A 292 -2.17 -11.96 -24.31
C SER A 292 -1.04 -12.35 -25.26
N GLN A 293 0.13 -11.68 -25.17
CA GLN A 293 1.28 -11.97 -26.04
C GLN A 293 2.02 -13.24 -25.64
N ILE A 294 1.90 -13.67 -24.37
CA ILE A 294 2.63 -14.83 -23.85
C ILE A 294 1.80 -16.12 -23.98
N THR A 295 2.50 -17.25 -24.06
CA THR A 295 1.85 -18.57 -24.07
C THR A 295 1.43 -19.01 -22.66
N ARG A 296 0.59 -20.04 -22.55
CA ARG A 296 0.24 -20.65 -21.25
C ARG A 296 1.48 -21.15 -20.51
N ALA A 297 2.38 -21.85 -21.20
CA ALA A 297 3.62 -22.35 -20.61
C ALA A 297 4.54 -21.22 -20.11
N GLN A 298 4.57 -20.07 -20.80
CA GLN A 298 5.29 -18.89 -20.31
C GLN A 298 4.62 -18.30 -19.08
N MET A 299 3.28 -18.22 -19.07
CA MET A 299 2.50 -17.74 -17.92
C MET A 299 2.76 -18.58 -16.66
N ASP A 300 2.70 -19.91 -16.78
CA ASP A 300 2.90 -20.82 -15.64
C ASP A 300 4.30 -20.65 -15.04
N LYS A 301 5.33 -20.66 -15.88
CA LYS A 301 6.73 -20.45 -15.44
C LYS A 301 6.95 -19.06 -14.86
N LEU A 302 6.35 -18.05 -15.47
CA LEU A 302 6.45 -16.68 -14.98
C LEU A 302 5.79 -16.55 -13.60
N TYR A 303 4.62 -17.16 -13.40
CA TYR A 303 3.99 -17.21 -12.09
C TYR A 303 4.91 -17.87 -11.06
N SER A 304 5.49 -19.04 -11.35
CA SER A 304 6.40 -19.73 -10.43
C SER A 304 7.60 -18.88 -10.00
N ILE A 305 8.11 -17.99 -10.86
CA ILE A 305 9.22 -17.08 -10.52
C ILE A 305 8.79 -16.03 -9.47
N TYR A 306 7.54 -15.58 -9.51
CA TYR A 306 7.02 -14.53 -8.62
C TYR A 306 6.03 -15.03 -7.56
N GLU A 307 5.74 -16.33 -7.52
CA GLU A 307 4.73 -16.96 -6.65
C GLU A 307 4.91 -16.55 -5.20
N MET A 308 6.15 -16.52 -4.73
CA MET A 308 6.46 -16.10 -3.37
C MET A 308 6.03 -14.65 -3.09
N ASP A 309 6.19 -13.71 -4.04
CA ASP A 309 5.72 -12.33 -3.85
C ASP A 309 4.19 -12.26 -3.80
N PHE A 310 3.49 -13.09 -4.57
CA PHE A 310 2.03 -13.20 -4.50
C PHE A 310 1.59 -13.65 -3.11
N GLU A 311 2.22 -14.71 -2.61
CA GLU A 311 1.91 -15.30 -1.31
C GLU A 311 2.27 -14.39 -0.14
N LEU A 312 3.48 -13.81 -0.14
CA LEU A 312 3.97 -12.96 0.96
C LEU A 312 3.12 -11.70 1.15
N PHE A 313 2.58 -11.14 0.06
CA PHE A 313 1.83 -9.88 0.10
C PHE A 313 0.33 -10.04 -0.17
N GLY A 314 -0.17 -11.27 -0.30
CA GLY A 314 -1.59 -11.56 -0.47
C GLY A 314 -2.16 -10.94 -1.75
N TYR A 315 -1.54 -11.23 -2.89
CA TYR A 315 -2.04 -10.90 -4.22
C TYR A 315 -2.59 -12.14 -4.91
N SER A 316 -3.54 -11.94 -5.84
CA SER A 316 -4.09 -13.02 -6.68
C SER A 316 -3.67 -12.84 -8.13
N ALA A 317 -3.18 -13.91 -8.75
CA ALA A 317 -2.85 -13.96 -10.17
C ALA A 317 -4.04 -14.37 -11.07
N GLU A 318 -5.20 -14.73 -10.48
CA GLU A 318 -6.30 -15.40 -11.18
C GLU A 318 -6.75 -14.67 -12.45
N THR A 319 -6.96 -13.36 -12.36
CA THR A 319 -7.42 -12.53 -13.48
C THR A 319 -6.43 -12.54 -14.65
N TYR A 320 -5.14 -12.74 -14.39
CA TYR A 320 -4.11 -12.83 -15.42
C TYR A 320 -4.09 -14.19 -16.12
N PHE A 321 -4.42 -15.27 -15.42
CA PHE A 321 -4.58 -16.60 -16.01
C PHE A 321 -5.82 -16.70 -16.93
N GLN A 322 -6.85 -15.89 -16.65
CA GLN A 322 -8.07 -15.83 -17.46
C GLN A 322 -7.88 -15.08 -18.80
N ILE A 323 -6.83 -14.26 -18.95
CA ILE A 323 -6.56 -13.54 -20.21
C ILE A 323 -6.17 -14.56 -21.31
N PRO A 324 -6.84 -14.55 -22.49
CA PRO A 324 -6.50 -15.43 -23.61
C PRO A 324 -5.01 -15.33 -23.98
N LYS A 325 -4.36 -16.48 -24.16
CA LYS A 325 -2.91 -16.58 -24.39
C LYS A 325 -2.59 -16.77 -25.87
N ALA A 326 -1.39 -16.32 -26.27
CA ALA A 326 -0.88 -16.58 -27.61
C ALA A 326 -0.79 -18.08 -27.87
N LEU A 327 -1.13 -18.47 -29.11
CA LEU A 327 -0.82 -19.80 -29.61
C LEU A 327 0.71 -19.95 -29.73
N VAL A 328 1.16 -21.20 -29.67
CA VAL A 328 2.58 -21.59 -29.55
C VAL A 328 3.46 -20.82 -30.54
#